data_AF-K1R6W0-F1
#
_entry.id   AF-K1R6W0-F1
#
_cell.length_a   1.000
_cell.length_b   1.000
_cell.length_c   1.000
_cell.angle_alpha   90.00
_cell.angle_beta   90.00
_cell.angle_gamma   90.00
#
_symmetry.space_group_name_H-M   'P 1'
#
loop_
_entity.id
_entity.type
_entity.pdbx_description
1 polymer ?
#
loop_
_entity_poly.entity_id
_entity_poly.type
_entity_poly.pdbx_seq_one_letter_code
_entity_poly.pdbx_strand_id
1 'polypeptide(L)'
;MIPKLKSDLDEMDTKHLAVLSKQEDETKHTISEITQSIADLKKLLDSSDVSRVSAYKSRNAEFRRLPPKLTVSYPSFTPQRINTEQLYQQFGSLSASSIKTEEHGYTMDSPLNRLLIDVPRIITQIDTKDIGLRSVSSVSDEDVWTSGYNDKKMKLYNLQGELMKSVQTKSGKDPSGSDKEWGSSLY
;
A
#
# COMPACT_ATOMS: atom_id res chain seq x y z
N MET A 1 -18.29 12.91 3.73
CA MET A 1 -18.20 11.51 4.20
C MET A 1 -16.75 11.09 4.46
N ILE A 2 -15.85 11.16 3.47
CA ILE A 2 -14.41 10.82 3.65
C ILE A 2 -13.71 11.61 4.77
N PRO A 3 -13.89 12.94 4.91
CA PRO A 3 -13.24 13.69 6.00
C PRO A 3 -13.70 13.26 7.39
N LYS A 4 -14.97 12.84 7.52
CA LYS A 4 -15.53 12.39 8.79
C LYS A 4 -14.94 11.05 9.21
N LEU A 5 -14.85 10.09 8.29
CA LEU A 5 -14.22 8.79 8.54
C LEU A 5 -12.75 8.92 8.94
N LYS A 6 -12.00 9.86 8.32
CA LYS A 6 -10.63 10.18 8.72
C LYS A 6 -10.57 10.73 10.14
N SER A 7 -11.40 11.72 10.46
CA SER A 7 -11.46 12.29 11.82
C SER A 7 -11.81 11.26 12.89
N ASP A 8 -12.72 10.33 12.60
CA ASP A 8 -13.12 9.28 13.54
C ASP A 8 -11.95 8.30 13.79
N LEU A 9 -11.17 7.99 12.75
CA LEU A 9 -9.96 7.18 12.86
C LEU A 9 -8.88 7.90 13.70
N ASP A 10 -8.62 9.18 13.41
CA ASP A 10 -7.64 9.98 14.15
C ASP A 10 -8.00 10.08 15.65
N GLU A 11 -9.30 10.19 15.98
CA GLU A 11 -9.78 10.19 17.37
C GLU A 11 -9.53 8.84 18.07
N MET A 12 -9.79 7.72 17.39
CA MET A 12 -9.52 6.39 17.92
C MET A 12 -8.03 6.17 18.17
N ASP A 13 -7.18 6.55 17.21
CA ASP A 13 -5.73 6.42 17.32
C ASP A 13 -5.20 7.23 18.50
N THR A 14 -5.70 8.47 18.68
CA THR A 14 -5.34 9.33 19.82
C THR A 14 -5.69 8.67 21.16
N LYS A 15 -6.89 8.07 21.27
CA LYS A 15 -7.33 7.37 22.49
C LYS A 15 -6.48 6.13 22.76
N HIS A 16 -6.19 5.32 21.74
CA HIS A 16 -5.34 4.14 21.90
C HIS A 16 -3.92 4.50 22.31
N LEU A 17 -3.35 5.55 21.70
CA LEU A 17 -2.02 6.04 22.05
C LEU A 17 -1.95 6.53 23.49
N ALA A 18 -2.96 7.26 23.98
CA ALA A 18 -3.01 7.71 25.36
C ALA A 18 -3.04 6.54 26.36
N VAL A 19 -3.80 5.48 26.07
CA VAL A 19 -3.85 4.28 26.92
C VAL A 19 -2.51 3.54 26.92
N LEU A 20 -1.89 3.38 25.74
CA LEU A 20 -0.59 2.72 25.62
C LEU A 20 0.53 3.50 26.32
N SER A 21 0.56 4.83 26.17
CA SER A 21 1.53 5.69 26.83
C SER A 21 1.42 5.61 28.35
N LYS A 22 0.19 5.62 28.89
CA LYS A 22 -0.02 5.43 30.33
C LYS A 22 0.51 4.08 30.82
N GLN A 23 0.26 3.01 30.06
CA GLN A 23 0.73 1.66 30.39
C GLN A 23 2.26 1.57 30.37
N GLU A 24 2.91 2.25 29.41
CA GLU A 24 4.36 2.35 29.33
C GLU A 24 4.94 3.06 30.56
N ASP A 25 4.36 4.19 30.97
CA ASP A 25 4.81 4.95 32.14
C ASP A 25 4.69 4.14 33.44
N GLU A 26 3.58 3.44 33.65
CA GLU A 26 3.37 2.55 34.80
C GLU A 26 4.40 1.40 34.82
N THR A 27 4.70 0.84 33.65
CA THR A 27 5.71 -0.23 33.51
C THR A 27 7.11 0.30 33.83
N LYS A 28 7.46 1.47 33.30
CA LYS A 28 8.74 2.14 33.56
C LYS A 28 8.90 2.49 35.03
N HIS A 29 7.85 2.96 35.69
CA HIS A 29 7.84 3.23 37.12
C HIS A 29 8.13 1.95 37.93
N THR A 30 7.44 0.85 37.61
CA THR A 30 7.62 -0.45 38.27
C THR A 30 9.05 -0.97 38.09
N ILE A 31 9.63 -0.85 36.89
CA ILE A 31 11.02 -1.22 36.62
C ILE A 31 11.99 -0.41 37.50
N SER A 32 11.73 0.89 37.66
CA SER A 32 12.53 1.76 38.53
C SER A 32 12.46 1.31 40.00
N GLU A 33 11.27 1.00 40.52
CA GLU A 33 11.09 0.51 41.89
C GLU A 33 11.79 -0.83 42.13
N ILE A 34 11.72 -1.76 41.17
CA ILE A 34 12.43 -3.04 41.23
C ILE A 34 13.95 -2.80 41.24
N THR A 35 14.44 -1.93 40.37
CA THR A 35 15.87 -1.57 40.28
C THR A 35 16.37 -0.99 41.59
N GLN A 36 15.63 -0.07 42.19
CA GLN A 36 15.94 0.52 43.48
C GLN A 36 15.93 -0.53 44.59
N SER A 37 14.91 -1.39 44.62
CA SER A 37 14.81 -2.48 45.60
C SER A 37 16.00 -3.44 45.51
N ILE A 38 16.46 -3.76 44.31
CA ILE A 38 17.67 -4.59 44.09
C ILE A 38 18.92 -3.87 44.62
N ALA A 39 19.06 -2.57 44.35
CA ALA A 39 20.20 -1.80 44.85
C ALA A 39 20.23 -1.73 46.39
N ASP A 40 19.07 -1.53 47.03
CA ASP A 40 18.96 -1.50 48.48
C ASP A 40 19.21 -2.89 49.10
N LEU A 41 18.75 -3.96 48.45
CA LEU A 41 19.06 -5.33 48.86
C LEU A 41 20.56 -5.64 48.79
N LYS A 42 21.27 -5.17 47.77
CA LYS A 42 22.74 -5.32 47.69
C LYS A 42 23.43 -4.62 48.86
N LYS A 43 23.04 -3.38 49.17
CA LYS A 43 23.57 -2.65 50.34
C LYS A 43 23.27 -3.35 51.66
N LEU A 44 22.07 -3.93 51.77
CA LEU A 44 21.67 -4.67 52.97
C LEU A 44 22.46 -5.97 53.12
N LEU A 45 22.73 -6.66 52.01
CA LEU A 45 23.57 -7.87 51.97
C LEU A 45 25.00 -7.58 52.45
N ASP A 46 25.56 -6.43 52.10
CA ASP A 46 26.89 -5.99 52.51
C ASP A 46 26.93 -5.44 53.96
N SER A 47 25.78 -5.34 54.64
CA SER A 47 25.68 -4.76 55.98
C SER A 47 25.93 -5.80 57.08
N SER A 48 26.73 -5.43 58.09
CA SER A 48 26.90 -6.21 59.32
C SER A 48 25.82 -5.97 60.38
N ASP A 49 24.85 -5.09 60.10
CA ASP A 49 23.76 -4.77 61.03
C ASP A 49 22.63 -5.81 60.96
N VAL A 50 22.71 -6.81 61.86
CA VAL A 50 21.75 -7.92 61.97
C VAL A 50 20.32 -7.42 62.22
N SER A 51 20.14 -6.29 62.92
CA SER A 51 18.82 -5.74 63.22
C SER A 51 18.13 -5.25 61.94
N ARG A 52 18.89 -4.64 61.03
CA ARG A 52 18.38 -4.18 59.73
C ARG A 52 18.04 -5.33 58.79
N VAL A 53 18.90 -6.36 58.75
CA VAL A 53 18.67 -7.55 57.92
C VAL A 53 17.43 -8.30 58.39
N SER A 54 17.27 -8.51 59.70
CA SER A 54 16.12 -9.23 60.27
C SER A 54 14.79 -8.48 60.16
N ALA A 55 14.82 -7.14 60.10
CA ALA A 55 13.64 -6.31 59.89
C ALA A 55 13.17 -6.23 58.42
N TYR A 56 13.95 -6.74 57.46
CA TYR A 56 13.60 -6.65 56.03
C TYR A 56 12.34 -7.44 55.70
N LYS A 57 11.43 -6.78 54.97
CA LYS A 57 10.22 -7.39 54.42
C LYS A 57 10.30 -7.37 52.91
N SER A 58 10.13 -8.54 52.30
CA SER A 58 10.18 -8.66 50.85
C SER A 58 8.97 -8.00 50.19
N ARG A 59 9.24 -7.20 49.16
CA ARG A 59 8.23 -6.62 48.26
C ARG A 59 7.91 -7.49 47.04
N ASN A 60 8.42 -8.72 46.98
CA ASN A 60 8.25 -9.59 45.81
C ASN A 60 6.78 -9.89 45.46
N ALA A 61 5.89 -9.88 46.47
CA ALA A 61 4.46 -10.05 46.25
C ALA A 61 3.85 -8.90 45.44
N GLU A 62 4.34 -7.66 45.62
CA GLU A 62 3.92 -6.49 44.85
C GLU A 62 4.37 -6.63 43.39
N PHE A 63 5.65 -6.95 43.17
CA PHE A 63 6.25 -7.03 41.82
C PHE A 63 5.82 -8.25 41.00
N ARG A 64 5.26 -9.29 41.62
CA ARG A 64 4.70 -10.45 40.91
C ARG A 64 3.37 -10.14 40.23
N ARG A 65 2.73 -9.01 40.55
CA ARG A 65 1.47 -8.61 39.92
C ARG A 65 1.78 -8.09 38.52
N LEU A 66 1.31 -8.80 37.51
CA LEU A 66 1.44 -8.35 36.13
C LEU A 66 0.55 -7.14 35.88
N PRO A 67 0.96 -6.24 34.97
CA PRO A 67 0.10 -5.16 34.55
C PRO A 67 -1.19 -5.70 33.89
N PRO A 68 -2.30 -4.93 33.95
CA PRO A 68 -3.56 -5.33 33.32
C PRO A 68 -3.38 -5.65 31.84
N LYS A 69 -4.06 -6.71 31.36
CA LYS A 69 -4.05 -7.05 29.94
C LYS A 69 -4.87 -6.03 29.16
N LEU A 70 -4.22 -5.28 28.27
CA LEU A 70 -4.90 -4.41 27.32
C LEU A 70 -5.56 -5.24 26.23
N THR A 71 -6.85 -5.01 26.00
CA THR A 71 -7.60 -5.56 24.87
C THR A 71 -7.96 -4.42 23.95
N VAL A 72 -7.37 -4.40 22.76
CA VAL A 72 -7.65 -3.39 21.72
C VAL A 72 -8.35 -4.09 20.57
N SER A 73 -9.50 -3.57 20.17
CA SER A 73 -10.22 -4.00 18.98
C SER A 73 -9.94 -3.02 17.84
N TYR A 74 -9.63 -3.54 16.66
CA TYR A 74 -9.45 -2.71 15.48
C TYR A 74 -10.80 -2.31 14.87
N PRO A 75 -10.89 -1.12 14.25
CA PRO A 75 -12.08 -0.75 13.51
C PRO A 75 -12.27 -1.68 12.30
N SER A 76 -13.51 -2.12 12.08
CA SER A 76 -13.90 -2.87 10.90
C SER A 76 -14.74 -1.99 9.98
N PHE A 77 -14.34 -1.85 8.72
CA PHE A 77 -15.17 -1.19 7.71
C PHE A 77 -16.07 -2.21 7.02
N THR A 78 -17.38 -1.99 7.08
CA THR A 78 -18.35 -2.82 6.36
C THR A 78 -19.04 -1.94 5.30
N PRO A 79 -18.68 -2.09 4.01
CA PRO A 79 -19.36 -1.35 2.95
C PRO A 79 -20.82 -1.78 2.87
N GLN A 80 -21.72 -0.80 2.78
CA GLN A 80 -23.12 -1.10 2.49
C GLN A 80 -23.32 -1.36 0.99
N ARG A 81 -24.33 -2.18 0.66
CA ARG A 81 -24.72 -2.40 -0.73
C ARG A 81 -25.15 -1.08 -1.35
N ILE A 82 -24.51 -0.70 -2.44
CA ILE A 82 -24.87 0.51 -3.19
C ILE A 82 -26.20 0.26 -3.90
N ASN A 83 -27.17 1.12 -3.64
CA ASN A 83 -28.45 1.15 -4.34
C ASN A 83 -28.36 2.18 -5.48
N THR A 84 -28.26 1.70 -6.71
CA THR A 84 -28.13 2.53 -7.91
C THR A 84 -29.37 3.36 -8.18
N GLU A 85 -30.56 2.85 -7.86
CA GLU A 85 -31.81 3.60 -8.02
C GLU A 85 -31.86 4.84 -7.11
N GLN A 86 -31.38 4.73 -5.87
CA GLN A 86 -31.25 5.88 -4.96
C GLN A 86 -30.25 6.91 -5.46
N LEU A 87 -29.16 6.48 -6.10
CA LEU A 87 -28.20 7.40 -6.71
C LEU A 87 -28.84 8.17 -7.87
N TYR A 88 -29.62 7.51 -8.73
CA TYR A 88 -30.37 8.19 -9.80
C TYR A 88 -31.40 9.18 -9.24
N GLN A 89 -32.05 8.87 -8.13
CA GLN A 89 -32.97 9.80 -7.46
C GLN A 89 -32.26 11.04 -6.90
N GLN A 90 -31.04 10.90 -6.37
CA GLN A 90 -30.32 12.02 -5.75
C GLN A 90 -29.53 12.87 -6.74
N PHE A 91 -28.87 12.23 -7.70
CA PHE A 91 -27.94 12.89 -8.63
C PHE A 91 -28.54 13.09 -10.03
N GLY A 92 -29.69 12.49 -10.30
CA GLY A 92 -30.31 12.47 -11.62
C GLY A 92 -29.73 11.40 -12.53
N SER A 93 -30.37 11.22 -13.68
CA SER A 93 -29.96 10.29 -14.73
C SER A 93 -29.81 11.05 -16.05
N LEU A 94 -28.83 10.66 -16.86
CA LEU A 94 -28.70 11.16 -18.22
C LEU A 94 -29.47 10.25 -19.19
N SER A 95 -30.26 10.83 -20.08
CA SER A 95 -30.82 10.10 -21.22
C SER A 95 -29.76 9.87 -22.29
N ALA A 96 -29.84 8.76 -23.02
CA ALA A 96 -28.98 8.53 -24.17
C ALA A 96 -29.19 9.61 -25.24
N SER A 97 -28.10 10.15 -25.78
CA SER A 97 -28.15 11.05 -26.93
C SER A 97 -28.44 10.27 -28.20
N SER A 98 -29.42 10.71 -29.00
CA SER A 98 -29.66 10.18 -30.33
C SER A 98 -29.06 11.09 -31.39
N ILE A 99 -28.18 10.56 -32.26
CA ILE A 99 -27.77 11.23 -33.48
C ILE A 99 -28.75 10.82 -34.58
N LYS A 100 -29.50 11.78 -35.11
CA LYS A 100 -30.32 11.57 -36.31
C LYS A 100 -29.46 11.95 -37.51
N THR A 101 -28.99 10.97 -38.27
CA THR A 101 -28.38 11.21 -39.58
C THR A 101 -29.51 11.33 -40.59
N GLU A 102 -29.70 12.52 -41.15
CA GLU A 102 -30.52 12.68 -42.35
C GLU A 102 -29.69 12.21 -43.55
N GLU A 103 -30.18 11.19 -44.25
CA GLU A 103 -29.53 10.58 -45.41
C GLU A 103 -29.47 11.57 -46.58
N HIS A 104 -28.46 12.43 -46.58
CA HIS A 104 -27.98 13.06 -47.81
C HIS A 104 -26.87 12.16 -48.33
N GLY A 105 -27.20 11.40 -49.39
CA GLY A 105 -26.48 10.23 -49.92
C GLY A 105 -25.02 10.42 -50.32
N TYR A 106 -24.16 10.64 -49.33
CA TYR A 106 -22.72 10.51 -49.46
C TYR A 106 -22.28 9.31 -48.62
N THR A 107 -21.98 8.21 -49.31
CA THR A 107 -21.38 7.01 -48.73
C THR A 107 -20.04 7.37 -48.10
N MET A 108 -20.05 7.65 -46.80
CA MET A 108 -18.84 7.77 -46.00
C MET A 108 -18.64 6.43 -45.30
N ASP A 109 -17.84 5.56 -45.90
CA ASP A 109 -17.33 4.36 -45.24
C ASP A 109 -16.40 4.79 -44.10
N SER A 110 -16.96 5.03 -42.92
CA SER A 110 -16.18 5.26 -41.70
C SER A 110 -16.73 4.41 -40.55
N PRO A 111 -15.95 3.47 -39.99
CA PRO A 111 -16.43 2.53 -39.00
C PRO A 111 -16.40 3.17 -37.61
N LEU A 112 -17.35 4.05 -37.31
CA LEU A 112 -17.55 4.62 -35.98
C LEU A 112 -18.27 3.65 -35.00
N ASN A 113 -18.06 2.34 -35.18
CA ASN A 113 -18.69 1.26 -34.41
C ASN A 113 -17.68 0.13 -34.10
N ARG A 114 -16.41 0.48 -33.85
CA ARG A 114 -15.47 -0.50 -33.28
C ARG A 114 -15.72 -0.60 -31.78
N LEU A 115 -16.85 -1.24 -31.44
CA LEU A 115 -17.18 -1.74 -30.12
C LEU A 115 -15.93 -2.30 -29.45
N LEU A 116 -15.77 -2.00 -28.15
CA LEU A 116 -14.93 -2.75 -27.23
C LEU A 116 -15.09 -4.23 -27.58
N ILE A 117 -14.05 -4.82 -28.15
CA ILE A 117 -14.15 -6.17 -28.68
C ILE A 117 -14.27 -7.09 -27.46
N ASP A 118 -15.45 -7.68 -27.25
CA ASP A 118 -15.70 -8.66 -26.16
C ASP A 118 -14.71 -9.84 -26.21
N VAL A 119 -14.05 -10.05 -27.36
CA VAL A 119 -13.05 -11.08 -27.59
C VAL A 119 -11.72 -10.44 -27.99
N PRO A 120 -10.64 -10.62 -27.23
CA PRO A 120 -9.32 -10.12 -27.62
C PRO A 120 -8.92 -10.75 -28.97
N ARG A 121 -8.56 -9.89 -29.94
CA ARG A 121 -8.04 -10.31 -31.24
C ARG A 121 -6.55 -10.04 -31.29
N ILE A 122 -5.78 -11.05 -31.70
CA ILE A 122 -4.36 -10.89 -31.99
C ILE A 122 -4.25 -10.07 -33.27
N ILE A 123 -3.73 -8.85 -33.16
CA ILE A 123 -3.56 -7.92 -34.29
C ILE A 123 -2.16 -8.01 -34.92
N THR A 124 -1.15 -8.39 -34.13
CA THR A 124 0.23 -8.56 -34.58
C THR A 124 0.98 -9.50 -33.65
N GLN A 125 2.06 -10.10 -34.16
CA GLN A 125 3.01 -10.88 -33.38
C GLN A 125 4.42 -10.31 -33.62
N ILE A 126 5.07 -9.86 -32.55
CA ILE A 126 6.39 -9.24 -32.61
C ILE A 126 7.41 -10.26 -32.11
N ASP A 127 8.36 -10.64 -32.95
CA ASP A 127 9.53 -11.43 -32.55
C ASP A 127 10.60 -10.51 -31.97
N THR A 128 10.71 -10.50 -30.65
CA THR A 128 11.67 -9.65 -29.91
C THR A 128 13.09 -10.21 -29.95
N LYS A 129 13.31 -11.43 -30.46
CA LYS A 129 14.59 -12.16 -30.47
C LYS A 129 15.22 -12.36 -29.09
N ASP A 130 14.46 -12.08 -28.03
CA ASP A 130 14.91 -12.23 -26.65
C ASP A 130 14.56 -13.62 -26.13
N ILE A 131 15.53 -14.28 -25.49
CA ILE A 131 15.40 -15.66 -24.98
C ILE A 131 14.36 -15.76 -23.85
N GLY A 132 14.04 -14.64 -23.20
CA GLY A 132 12.99 -14.57 -22.17
C GLY A 132 12.56 -13.13 -21.92
N LEU A 133 11.31 -12.82 -22.30
CA LEU A 133 10.68 -11.52 -22.08
C LEU A 133 10.35 -11.36 -20.60
N ARG A 134 10.77 -10.26 -19.98
CA ARG A 134 10.56 -9.98 -18.55
C ARG A 134 9.44 -8.98 -18.31
N SER A 135 9.37 -7.92 -19.11
CA SER A 135 8.36 -6.88 -18.97
C SER A 135 7.99 -6.28 -20.32
N VAL A 136 6.75 -5.84 -20.42
CA VAL A 136 6.19 -5.13 -21.58
C VAL A 136 5.41 -3.91 -21.08
N SER A 137 5.54 -2.78 -21.75
CA SER A 137 4.73 -1.58 -21.49
C SER A 137 4.36 -0.91 -22.80
N SER A 138 3.08 -0.58 -22.99
CA SER A 138 2.65 0.28 -24.09
C SER A 138 3.06 1.73 -23.82
N VAL A 139 3.51 2.42 -24.86
CA VAL A 139 3.74 3.88 -24.83
C VAL A 139 2.59 4.62 -25.52
N SER A 140 2.08 4.01 -26.59
CA SER A 140 1.00 4.50 -27.42
C SER A 140 0.20 3.30 -27.94
N ASP A 141 -0.82 3.56 -28.75
CA ASP A 141 -1.57 2.51 -29.44
C ASP A 141 -0.72 1.77 -30.50
N GLU A 142 0.46 2.30 -30.85
CA GLU A 142 1.30 1.79 -31.94
C GLU A 142 2.69 1.31 -31.48
N ASP A 143 3.11 1.68 -30.26
CA ASP A 143 4.47 1.44 -29.76
C ASP A 143 4.52 0.75 -28.41
N VAL A 144 5.46 -0.20 -28.28
CA VAL A 144 5.61 -1.06 -27.12
C VAL A 144 7.07 -1.19 -26.69
N TRP A 145 7.35 -0.90 -25.42
CA TRP A 145 8.64 -1.22 -24.79
C TRP A 145 8.66 -2.66 -24.31
N THR A 146 9.79 -3.32 -24.51
CA THR A 146 10.08 -4.65 -23.99
C THR A 146 11.42 -4.68 -23.28
N SER A 147 11.52 -5.51 -22.24
CA SER A 147 12.79 -5.87 -21.59
C SER A 147 12.97 -7.37 -21.49
N GLY A 148 14.20 -7.84 -21.72
CA GLY A 148 14.60 -9.24 -21.58
C GLY A 148 15.19 -9.55 -20.19
N TYR A 149 15.20 -10.82 -19.81
CA TYR A 149 15.74 -11.28 -18.54
C TYR A 149 17.27 -11.11 -18.42
N ASN A 150 17.99 -11.22 -19.54
CA ASN A 150 19.45 -11.08 -19.63
C ASN A 150 19.87 -9.92 -20.53
N ASP A 151 18.93 -9.04 -20.89
CA ASP A 151 19.23 -7.85 -21.70
C ASP A 151 19.27 -6.62 -20.79
N LYS A 152 20.42 -5.94 -20.81
CA LYS A 152 20.64 -4.68 -20.10
C LYS A 152 20.07 -3.49 -20.86
N LYS A 153 19.48 -3.74 -22.03
CA LYS A 153 18.81 -2.77 -22.87
C LYS A 153 17.31 -3.00 -22.85
N MET A 154 16.58 -1.90 -22.88
CA MET A 154 15.19 -1.88 -23.27
C MET A 154 15.09 -1.60 -24.76
N LYS A 155 14.07 -2.16 -25.39
CA LYS A 155 13.82 -2.06 -26.82
C LYS A 155 12.39 -1.58 -27.05
N LEU A 156 12.21 -0.59 -27.91
CA LEU A 156 10.92 -0.05 -28.33
C LEU A 156 10.62 -0.61 -29.71
N TYR A 157 9.48 -1.30 -29.83
CA TYR A 157 9.00 -1.85 -31.08
C TYR A 157 7.71 -1.16 -31.50
N ASN A 158 7.53 -0.95 -32.80
CA ASN A 158 6.20 -0.62 -33.35
C ASN A 158 5.36 -1.90 -33.55
N LEU A 159 4.07 -1.77 -33.86
CA LEU A 159 3.18 -2.93 -34.11
C LEU A 159 3.57 -3.75 -35.35
N GLN A 160 4.40 -3.21 -36.25
CA GLN A 160 4.98 -3.95 -37.37
C GLN A 160 6.17 -4.83 -36.95
N GLY A 161 6.60 -4.73 -35.69
CA GLY A 161 7.71 -5.48 -35.12
C GLY A 161 9.09 -4.89 -35.42
N GLU A 162 9.14 -3.65 -35.90
CA GLU A 162 10.38 -2.94 -36.17
C GLU A 162 10.95 -2.33 -34.90
N LEU A 163 12.26 -2.49 -34.68
CA LEU A 163 12.96 -1.92 -33.53
C LEU A 163 13.21 -0.43 -33.76
N MET A 164 12.43 0.42 -33.09
CA MET A 164 12.49 1.87 -33.20
C MET A 164 13.61 2.47 -32.34
N LYS A 165 13.80 1.94 -31.12
CA LYS A 165 14.79 2.47 -30.19
C LYS A 165 15.34 1.38 -29.28
N SER A 166 16.61 1.50 -28.89
CA SER A 166 17.20 0.69 -27.83
C SER A 166 17.95 1.57 -26.84
N VAL A 167 17.68 1.40 -25.55
CA VAL A 167 18.23 2.23 -24.47
C VAL A 167 18.80 1.35 -23.38
N GLN A 168 20.03 1.64 -22.94
CA GLN A 168 20.66 0.93 -21.83
C GLN A 168 20.12 1.42 -20.49
N THR A 169 19.87 0.52 -19.54
CA THR A 169 19.45 0.91 -18.19
C THR A 169 20.57 1.67 -17.48
N LYS A 170 20.23 2.74 -16.76
CA LYS A 170 21.20 3.53 -15.96
C LYS A 170 21.89 2.69 -14.88
N SER A 171 21.22 1.65 -14.37
CA SER A 171 21.73 0.75 -13.33
C SER A 171 22.70 -0.32 -13.86
N GLY A 172 22.81 -0.51 -15.18
CA GLY A 172 23.61 -1.59 -15.79
C GLY A 172 23.13 -3.01 -15.45
N LYS A 173 21.94 -3.13 -14.84
CA LYS A 173 21.25 -4.37 -14.49
C LYS A 173 19.99 -4.54 -15.32
N ASP A 174 19.44 -5.74 -15.34
CA ASP A 174 18.27 -6.09 -16.15
C ASP A 174 17.04 -5.29 -15.66
N PRO A 175 16.24 -4.67 -16.56
CA PRO A 175 15.12 -3.81 -16.19
C PRO A 175 14.08 -4.58 -15.37
N SER A 176 13.80 -4.16 -14.13
CA SER A 176 12.81 -4.76 -13.23
C SER A 176 11.69 -3.77 -12.95
N GLY A 177 10.43 -4.22 -12.86
CA GLY A 177 9.25 -3.36 -12.71
C GLY A 177 9.23 -2.39 -11.51
N SER A 178 10.27 -2.39 -10.66
CA SER A 178 10.51 -1.47 -9.56
C SER A 178 11.22 -0.16 -9.94
N ASP A 179 11.72 0.02 -11.16
CA ASP A 179 12.23 1.32 -11.62
C ASP A 179 11.04 2.24 -11.95
N LYS A 180 10.46 2.89 -10.92
CA LYS A 180 9.22 3.69 -10.98
C LYS A 180 9.24 4.96 -11.84
N GLU A 181 10.16 5.09 -12.80
CA GLU A 181 10.26 6.26 -13.69
C GLU A 181 10.36 5.83 -15.15
N TRP A 182 9.38 5.06 -15.63
CA TRP A 182 9.31 4.63 -17.03
C TRP A 182 8.85 5.75 -17.99
N GLY A 183 8.37 6.89 -17.47
CA GLY A 183 7.79 7.98 -18.28
C GLY A 183 8.30 9.39 -18.01
N SER A 184 9.14 9.63 -17.00
CA SER A 184 9.50 10.99 -16.57
C SER A 184 10.92 11.46 -16.94
N SER A 185 11.73 10.65 -17.62
CA SER A 185 13.15 10.99 -17.87
C SER A 185 13.50 11.24 -19.35
N LEU A 186 12.52 11.47 -20.22
CA LEU A 186 12.76 11.83 -21.64
C LEU A 186 11.83 12.93 -22.19
N TYR A 187 11.38 13.85 -21.33
CA TYR A 187 10.95 15.19 -21.72
C TYR A 187 11.72 16.23 -20.92
#